data_AF-A0A090VUG6-F1
#
_entry.id   AF-A0A090VUG6-F1
#
_cell.length_a   1.000
_cell.length_b   1.000
_cell.length_c   1.000
_cell.angle_alpha   90.00
_cell.angle_beta   90.00
_cell.angle_gamma   90.00
#
_symmetry.space_group_name_H-M   'P 1'
#
loop_
_entity.id
_entity.type
_entity.pdbx_description
1 polymer ?
#
loop_
_entity_poly.entity_id
_entity_poly.type
_entity_poly.pdbx_seq_one_letter_code
_entity_poly.pdbx_strand_id
1 'polypeptide(L)'
;MDIYQEESAVAIEVLNLGYTILYQPEIKVNHRIDVDLRKKRGRNYYRFQRQLKNSINFYIVYYKAPLKKIVKVLWHNFMKYALKDWKYFRFYFTAVFKTILGLPKVLKYRKPVNLETIKLKTNLQGLRY
;
A
#
# COMPACT_ATOMS: atom_id res chain seq x y z
N MET A 1 6.62 -8.14 1.06
CA MET A 1 5.22 -7.85 0.68
C MET A 1 4.92 -8.77 -0.48
N ASP A 2 3.75 -9.38 -0.54
CA ASP A 2 3.50 -10.41 -1.57
C ASP A 2 2.45 -9.96 -2.60
N ILE A 3 1.39 -9.26 -2.19
CA ILE A 3 0.36 -8.66 -3.08
C ILE A 3 -0.18 -7.39 -2.41
N TYR A 4 -0.42 -6.33 -3.18
CA TYR A 4 -0.68 -4.95 -2.76
C TYR A 4 0.56 -4.25 -2.17
N GLN A 5 0.96 -3.13 -2.81
CA GLN A 5 2.11 -2.25 -2.53
C GLN A 5 3.47 -2.69 -3.11
N GLU A 6 3.59 -3.87 -3.71
CA GLU A 6 4.80 -4.34 -4.41
C GLU A 6 5.21 -3.41 -5.55
N GLU A 7 4.26 -3.02 -6.41
CA GLU A 7 4.53 -2.10 -7.51
C GLU A 7 5.00 -0.73 -6.98
N SER A 8 4.40 -0.25 -5.90
CA SER A 8 4.79 1.00 -5.26
C SER A 8 6.16 0.93 -4.57
N ALA A 9 6.52 -0.24 -4.03
CA ALA A 9 7.83 -0.51 -3.44
C ALA A 9 8.93 -0.51 -4.51
N VAL A 10 8.73 -1.23 -5.61
CA VAL A 10 9.69 -1.22 -6.73
C VAL A 10 9.78 0.18 -7.33
N ALA A 11 8.66 0.85 -7.56
CA ALA A 11 8.65 2.20 -8.14
C ALA A 11 9.43 3.19 -7.27
N ILE A 12 9.25 3.18 -5.95
CA ILE A 12 9.95 4.14 -5.08
C ILE A 12 11.45 3.84 -4.99
N GLU A 13 11.85 2.57 -5.08
CA GLU A 13 13.26 2.17 -5.13
C GLU A 13 13.94 2.62 -6.42
N VAL A 14 13.30 2.37 -7.57
CA VAL A 14 13.79 2.79 -8.89
C VAL A 14 13.94 4.31 -8.97
N LEU A 15 12.93 5.05 -8.52
CA LEU A 15 12.99 6.51 -8.47
C LEU A 15 14.07 7.03 -7.50
N ASN A 16 14.32 6.33 -6.39
CA ASN A 16 15.38 6.70 -5.45
C ASN A 16 16.79 6.45 -6.00
N LEU A 17 16.92 5.56 -6.98
CA LEU A 17 18.18 5.32 -7.70
C LEU A 17 18.41 6.33 -8.84
N GLY A 18 17.50 7.29 -9.05
CA GLY A 18 17.62 8.31 -10.10
C GLY A 18 17.09 7.88 -11.47
N TYR A 19 16.47 6.71 -11.57
CA TYR A 19 15.81 6.27 -12.80
C TYR A 19 14.44 6.91 -12.98
N THR A 20 14.00 6.99 -14.24
CA THR A 20 12.67 7.50 -14.61
C THR A 20 11.76 6.35 -15.02
N ILE A 21 10.52 6.36 -14.53
CA ILE A 21 9.48 5.41 -14.94
C ILE A 21 8.65 6.06 -16.03
N LEU A 22 8.71 5.52 -17.25
CA LEU A 22 7.96 6.01 -18.41
C LEU A 22 6.73 5.13 -18.66
N TYR A 23 5.58 5.77 -18.83
CA TYR A 23 4.37 5.13 -19.34
C TYR A 23 4.24 5.47 -20.83
N GLN A 24 4.05 4.45 -21.67
CA GLN A 24 3.90 4.61 -23.12
C GLN A 24 2.41 4.45 -23.50
N PRO A 25 1.66 5.53 -23.77
CA PRO A 25 0.22 5.47 -24.03
C PRO A 25 -0.18 4.64 -25.26
N GLU A 26 0.75 4.48 -26.20
CA GLU A 26 0.56 3.70 -27.43
C GLU A 26 0.58 2.19 -27.16
N ILE A 27 1.26 1.74 -26.09
CA ILE A 27 1.33 0.33 -25.71
C ILE A 27 0.19 0.03 -24.73
N LYS A 28 -0.81 -0.72 -25.18
CA LYS A 28 -2.00 -1.08 -24.39
C LYS A 28 -2.04 -2.58 -24.13
N VAL A 29 -2.23 -2.94 -22.86
CA VAL A 29 -2.38 -4.33 -22.43
C VAL A 29 -3.74 -4.52 -21.78
N ASN A 30 -4.52 -5.48 -22.27
CA ASN A 30 -5.84 -5.80 -21.72
C ASN A 30 -5.69 -6.53 -20.39
N HIS A 31 -5.96 -5.86 -19.27
CA HIS A 31 -6.00 -6.48 -17.96
C HIS A 31 -7.44 -6.81 -17.56
N ARG A 32 -7.76 -8.11 -17.40
CA ARG A 32 -9.12 -8.54 -17.03
C ARG A 32 -9.49 -8.06 -15.63
N ILE A 33 -10.53 -7.23 -15.54
CA ILE A 33 -11.09 -6.78 -14.26
C ILE A 33 -12.52 -7.29 -14.09
N ASP A 34 -12.67 -8.47 -13.49
CA ASP A 34 -14.01 -8.99 -13.16
C ASP A 34 -14.47 -8.48 -11.78
N VAL A 35 -15.21 -7.36 -11.77
CA VAL A 35 -15.62 -6.68 -10.53
C VAL A 35 -16.76 -7.43 -9.82
N ASP A 36 -17.71 -7.97 -10.57
CA ASP A 36 -18.90 -8.61 -10.01
C ASP A 36 -18.57 -9.96 -9.39
N LEU A 37 -17.74 -10.77 -10.07
CA LEU A 37 -17.24 -12.01 -9.51
C LEU A 37 -16.41 -11.78 -8.25
N ARG A 38 -15.67 -10.66 -8.17
CA ARG A 38 -14.92 -10.30 -6.95
C ARG A 38 -15.83 -10.00 -5.77
N LYS A 39 -16.91 -9.24 -5.99
CA LYS A 39 -17.89 -8.91 -4.95
C LYS A 39 -18.58 -10.18 -4.43
N LYS A 40 -19.05 -11.05 -5.34
CA LYS A 40 -19.73 -12.31 -4.99
C LYS A 40 -18.88 -13.28 -4.18
N ARG A 41 -17.55 -13.29 -4.37
CA ARG A 41 -16.64 -14.24 -3.73
C ARG A 41 -16.16 -13.86 -2.32
N GLY A 42 -16.59 -12.72 -1.77
CA GLY A 42 -16.22 -12.30 -0.40
C GLY A 42 -14.72 -12.09 -0.17
N ARG A 43 -13.89 -12.06 -1.21
CA ARG A 43 -12.41 -11.95 -1.09
C ARG A 43 -11.96 -10.57 -0.58
N ASN A 44 -12.86 -9.59 -0.51
CA ASN A 44 -12.57 -8.23 -0.09
C ASN A 44 -12.04 -8.16 1.35
N TYR A 45 -12.50 -9.03 2.24
CA TYR A 45 -12.00 -9.10 3.62
C TYR A 45 -10.51 -9.45 3.69
N TYR A 46 -10.09 -10.51 2.99
CA TYR A 46 -8.69 -10.94 2.94
C TYR A 46 -7.81 -9.90 2.24
N ARG A 47 -8.31 -9.29 1.16
CA ARG A 47 -7.61 -8.23 0.44
C ARG A 47 -7.37 -7.03 1.34
N PHE A 48 -8.41 -6.58 2.05
CA PHE A 48 -8.33 -5.48 3.00
C PHE A 48 -7.25 -5.72 4.06
N GLN A 49 -7.25 -6.91 4.68
CA GLN A 49 -6.27 -7.25 5.71
C GLN A 49 -4.83 -7.17 5.18
N ARG A 50 -4.56 -7.75 4.01
CA ARG A 50 -3.23 -7.74 3.39
C ARG A 50 -2.81 -6.33 2.97
N GLN A 51 -3.73 -5.59 2.35
CA GLN A 51 -3.50 -4.21 1.89
C GLN A 51 -3.15 -3.29 3.06
N LEU A 52 -3.88 -3.38 4.19
CA LEU A 52 -3.61 -2.56 5.37
C LEU A 52 -2.21 -2.85 5.93
N LYS A 53 -1.89 -4.13 6.17
CA LYS A 53 -0.56 -4.57 6.63
C LYS A 53 0.55 -4.06 5.71
N ASN A 54 0.42 -4.27 4.40
CA ASN A 54 1.46 -3.88 3.45
C ASN A 54 1.58 -2.37 3.32
N SER A 55 0.49 -1.62 3.43
CA SER A 55 0.53 -0.15 3.43
C SER A 55 1.26 0.39 4.65
N ILE A 56 1.05 -0.19 5.84
CA ILE A 56 1.80 0.20 7.04
C ILE A 56 3.28 -0.13 6.87
N ASN A 57 3.60 -1.36 6.44
CA ASN A 57 4.98 -1.79 6.20
C ASN A 57 5.70 -0.91 5.17
N PHE A 58 5.01 -0.48 4.11
CA PHE A 58 5.56 0.42 3.11
C PHE A 58 6.04 1.74 3.72
N TYR A 59 5.23 2.35 4.60
CA TYR A 59 5.68 3.56 5.30
C TYR A 59 6.84 3.27 6.25
N ILE A 60 6.79 2.18 7.02
CA ILE A 60 7.88 1.80 7.94
C ILE A 60 9.22 1.69 7.20
N VAL A 61 9.22 1.03 6.04
CA VAL A 61 10.43 0.72 5.26
C VAL A 61 10.98 1.97 4.58
N TYR A 62 10.14 2.73 3.88
CA TYR A 62 10.62 3.76 2.95
C TYR A 62 10.56 5.21 3.48
N TYR A 63 9.84 5.49 4.56
CA TYR A 63 9.71 6.85 5.08
C TYR A 63 10.61 7.08 6.31
N LYS A 64 11.34 8.20 6.32
CA LYS A 64 12.17 8.62 7.47
C LYS A 64 11.35 8.84 8.73
N ALA A 65 10.23 9.55 8.62
CA ALA A 65 9.27 9.81 9.71
C ALA A 65 7.87 9.28 9.35
N PRO A 66 7.61 7.97 9.51
CA PRO A 66 6.40 7.34 8.96
C PRO A 66 5.14 7.55 9.81
N LEU A 67 5.26 7.99 11.06
CA LEU A 67 4.18 7.97 12.05
C LEU A 67 2.91 8.67 11.56
N LYS A 68 3.02 9.91 11.05
CA LYS A 68 1.86 10.66 10.53
C LYS A 68 1.14 9.94 9.39
N LYS A 69 1.89 9.28 8.50
CA LYS A 69 1.33 8.52 7.37
C LYS A 69 0.65 7.23 7.85
N ILE A 70 1.27 6.52 8.79
CA ILE A 70 0.70 5.32 9.40
C ILE A 70 -0.61 5.65 10.12
N VAL A 71 -0.63 6.68 10.98
CA VAL A 71 -1.86 7.12 11.67
C VAL A 71 -2.96 7.47 10.67
N LYS A 72 -2.63 8.22 9.60
CA LYS A 72 -3.60 8.54 8.55
C LYS A 72 -4.17 7.30 7.87
N VAL A 73 -3.34 6.29 7.57
CA VAL A 73 -3.78 5.04 6.96
C VAL A 73 -4.63 4.21 7.90
N LEU A 74 -4.25 4.11 9.17
CA LEU A 74 -5.05 3.44 10.20
C LEU A 74 -6.42 4.09 10.32
N TRP A 75 -6.46 5.41 10.51
CA TRP A 75 -7.70 6.18 10.64
C TRP A 75 -8.62 6.00 9.42
N HIS A 76 -8.10 6.22 8.21
CA HIS A 76 -8.88 6.08 6.98
C HIS A 76 -9.48 4.68 6.84
N ASN A 77 -8.69 3.64 7.09
CA ASN A 77 -9.15 2.25 6.95
C ASN A 77 -10.10 1.82 8.06
N PHE A 78 -9.94 2.37 9.27
CA PHE A 78 -10.87 2.17 10.37
C PHE A 78 -12.26 2.71 10.00
N MET A 79 -12.33 4.00 9.65
CA MET A 79 -13.58 4.67 9.30
C MET A 79 -14.23 4.05 8.06
N LYS A 80 -13.43 3.74 7.03
CA LYS A 80 -13.97 3.24 5.75
C LYS A 80 -14.38 1.78 5.79
N TYR A 81 -13.67 0.92 6.52
CA TYR A 81 -13.86 -0.53 6.45
C TYR A 81 -14.16 -1.16 7.80
N ALA A 82 -13.39 -0.87 8.85
CA ALA A 82 -13.54 -1.56 10.14
C ALA A 82 -14.95 -1.39 10.74
N LEU A 83 -15.60 -0.24 10.50
CA LEU A 83 -16.96 0.04 10.97
C LEU A 83 -18.08 -0.57 10.11
N LYS A 84 -17.77 -1.24 8.99
CA LYS A 84 -18.80 -1.78 8.09
C LYS A 84 -19.51 -3.02 8.63
N ASP A 85 -18.74 -3.96 9.17
CA ASP A 85 -19.24 -5.20 9.76
C ASP A 85 -18.21 -5.80 10.72
N TRP A 86 -18.65 -6.75 11.54
CA TRP A 86 -17.81 -7.42 12.53
C TRP A 86 -16.58 -8.12 11.92
N LYS A 87 -16.70 -8.64 10.69
CA LYS A 87 -15.63 -9.35 10.01
C LYS A 87 -14.52 -8.37 9.61
N TYR A 88 -14.85 -7.21 9.05
CA TYR A 88 -13.89 -6.14 8.78
C TYR A 88 -13.24 -5.61 10.05
N PHE A 89 -14.02 -5.42 11.12
CA PHE A 89 -13.50 -5.00 12.42
C PHE A 89 -12.42 -5.96 12.90
N ARG A 90 -12.73 -7.26 12.97
CA ARG A 90 -11.76 -8.30 13.36
C ARG A 90 -10.53 -8.32 12.46
N PHE A 91 -10.70 -8.21 11.14
CA PHE A 91 -9.57 -8.20 10.21
C PHE A 91 -8.69 -6.97 10.33
N TYR A 92 -9.26 -5.80 10.65
CA TYR A 92 -8.50 -4.57 10.92
C TYR A 92 -7.54 -4.78 12.09
N PHE A 93 -8.06 -5.16 13.27
CA PHE A 93 -7.22 -5.40 14.45
C PHE A 93 -6.23 -6.54 14.24
N THR A 94 -6.63 -7.61 13.54
CA THR A 94 -5.71 -8.70 13.18
C THR A 94 -4.55 -8.19 12.30
N ALA A 95 -4.82 -7.31 11.33
CA ALA A 95 -3.77 -6.73 10.49
C ALA A 95 -2.81 -5.84 11.30
N VAL A 96 -3.36 -4.99 12.18
CA VAL A 96 -2.57 -4.11 13.05
C VAL A 96 -1.68 -4.92 13.99
N PHE A 97 -2.25 -5.89 14.71
CA PHE A 97 -1.52 -6.74 15.64
C PHE A 97 -0.43 -7.56 14.95
N LYS A 98 -0.74 -8.18 13.79
CA LYS A 98 0.27 -8.89 12.98
C LYS A 98 1.38 -7.96 12.47
N THR A 99 1.09 -6.68 12.27
CA THR A 99 2.10 -5.70 11.86
C THR A 99 3.02 -5.35 13.03
N ILE A 100 2.47 -5.14 14.23
CA ILE A 100 3.23 -4.87 15.45
C ILE A 100 4.14 -6.06 15.79
N LEU A 101 3.61 -7.29 15.83
CA LEU A 101 4.41 -8.49 16.09
C LEU A 101 5.48 -8.73 15.02
N GLY A 102 5.18 -8.41 13.77
CA GLY A 102 6.12 -8.54 12.65
C GLY A 102 7.12 -7.39 12.54
N LEU A 103 7.01 -6.35 13.37
CA LEU A 103 7.78 -5.12 13.24
C LEU A 103 9.30 -5.34 13.27
N PRO A 104 9.87 -6.16 14.18
CA PRO A 104 11.32 -6.40 14.20
C PRO A 104 11.84 -6.96 12.87
N LYS A 105 11.07 -7.86 12.24
CA LYS A 105 11.42 -8.42 10.94
C LYS A 105 11.37 -7.37 9.83
N VAL A 106 10.38 -6.48 9.85
CA VAL A 106 10.24 -5.40 8.85
C VAL A 106 11.35 -4.36 8.99
N LEU A 107 11.71 -4.00 10.22
CA LEU A 107 12.76 -3.01 10.49
C LEU A 107 14.13 -3.44 9.97
N LYS A 108 14.42 -4.76 9.90
CA LYS A 108 15.65 -5.28 9.28
C LYS A 108 15.83 -4.84 7.82
N TYR A 109 14.73 -4.60 7.11
CA TYR A 109 14.73 -4.20 5.70
C TYR A 109 14.47 -2.70 5.52
N ARG A 110 14.47 -1.92 6.60
CA ARG A 110 14.18 -0.49 6.53
C ARG A 110 15.25 0.22 5.72
N LYS A 111 14.84 0.80 4.59
CA LYS A 111 15.68 1.56 3.65
C LYS A 111 14.97 2.85 3.26
N PRO A 112 15.01 3.90 4.11
CA PRO A 112 14.31 5.14 3.84
C PRO A 112 14.84 5.81 2.58
N VAL A 113 13.95 6.28 1.72
CA VAL A 113 14.33 6.98 0.49
C VAL A 113 14.58 8.47 0.73
N ASN A 114 15.16 9.13 -0.27
CA ASN A 114 15.43 10.56 -0.27
C ASN A 114 14.12 11.38 -0.23
N LEU A 115 14.18 12.55 0.41
CA LEU A 115 13.02 13.44 0.50
C LEU A 115 12.57 13.92 -0.88
N GLU A 116 13.52 14.08 -1.80
CA GLU A 116 13.25 14.42 -3.21
C GLU A 116 12.43 13.34 -3.90
N THR A 117 12.76 12.05 -3.70
CA THR A 117 11.96 10.93 -4.22
C THR A 117 10.54 10.96 -3.67
N ILE A 118 10.38 11.26 -2.37
CA ILE A 118 9.04 11.42 -1.77
C ILE A 118 8.30 12.58 -2.43
N LYS A 119 8.94 13.75 -2.60
CA LYS A 119 8.34 14.94 -3.22
C LYS A 119 7.94 14.68 -4.66
N LEU A 120 8.82 14.07 -5.45
CA LEU A 120 8.55 13.65 -6.82
C LEU A 120 7.29 12.78 -6.86
N LYS A 121 7.28 11.68 -6.09
CA LYS A 121 6.13 10.77 -6.00
C LYS A 121 4.83 11.48 -5.60
N THR A 122 4.88 12.46 -4.69
CA THR A 122 3.67 13.18 -4.26
C THR A 122 3.17 14.23 -5.25
N ASN A 123 4.06 14.76 -6.09
CA ASN A 123 3.74 15.83 -7.05
C ASN A 123 3.40 15.31 -8.44
N LEU A 124 3.62 14.02 -8.72
CA LEU A 124 3.19 13.39 -9.96
C LEU A 124 1.68 13.54 -10.13
N GLN A 125 1.27 14.10 -11.27
CA GLN A 125 -0.13 14.16 -11.66
C GLN A 125 -0.58 12.76 -12.11
N GLY A 126 -1.80 12.40 -11.75
CA GLY A 126 -2.42 11.18 -12.29
C GLY A 126 -2.63 11.32 -13.80
N LEU A 127 -2.43 10.22 -14.54
CA LEU A 127 -2.80 10.15 -15.94
C LEU A 127 -4.30 10.44 -16.07
N ARG A 128 -4.66 11.40 -16.91
CA ARG A 128 -6.05 11.65 -17.33
C ARG A 128 -6.28 10.83 -18.59
N TYR A 129 -7.21 9.89 -18.53
CA TYR A 129 -7.64 9.05 -19.64
C TYR A 129 -9.15 9.25 -19.87
#